data_AF-A0A950Z866-F1
#
_entry.id   AF-A0A950Z866-F1
#
_cell.length_a   1.000
_cell.length_b   1.000
_cell.length_c   1.000
_cell.angle_alpha   90.00
_cell.angle_beta   90.00
_cell.angle_gamma   90.00
#
_symmetry.space_group_name_H-M   'P 1'
#
loop_
_entity.id
_entity.type
_entity.pdbx_description
1 polymer ?
#
loop_
_entity_poly.entity_id
_entity_poly.type
_entity_poly.pdbx_seq_one_letter_code
_entity_poly.pdbx_strand_id
1 'polypeptide(L)'
;MLADTMKVLCIQGSLNRHSHTYVLLRAVFDQLEGVKKGFLDLREIKQEFCDGRDLDQYGEEMKFAAKEIAESDAFIFGMPVYCYSVSGVLKNFLDITCSGMENKPFAIVSAAGGERSYLATADLQKILCYEVRGHPFPRVVY
;
A
#
# COMPACT_ATOMS: atom_id res chain seq x y z
N MET A 1 -8.74 28.39 11.48
CA MET A 1 -8.34 26.96 11.46
C MET A 1 -7.94 26.64 10.03
N LEU A 2 -6.65 26.43 9.77
CA LEU A 2 -6.23 25.83 8.50
C LEU A 2 -6.84 24.43 8.49
N ALA A 3 -7.62 24.08 7.45
CA ALA A 3 -8.07 22.71 7.29
C ALA A 3 -6.82 21.83 7.25
N ASP A 4 -6.74 20.83 8.13
CA ASP A 4 -5.60 19.93 8.17
C ASP A 4 -5.50 19.28 6.78
N THR A 5 -4.38 19.50 6.11
CA THR A 5 -4.24 19.10 4.70
C THR A 5 -4.08 17.58 4.67
N MET A 6 -5.06 16.90 4.07
CA MET A 6 -5.11 15.43 3.95
C MET A 6 -3.76 14.84 3.54
N LYS A 7 -3.28 13.81 4.25
CA LYS A 7 -2.07 13.05 3.93
C LYS A 7 -2.41 11.78 3.15
N VAL A 8 -1.92 11.66 1.92
CA VAL A 8 -2.03 10.48 1.07
C VAL A 8 -0.70 9.75 1.03
N LEU A 9 -0.69 8.46 1.38
CA LEU A 9 0.50 7.60 1.32
C LEU A 9 0.42 6.64 0.14
N CYS A 10 1.37 6.77 -0.79
CA CYS A 10 1.57 5.80 -1.86
C CYS A 10 2.49 4.69 -1.37
N ILE A 11 2.09 3.42 -1.50
CA ILE A 11 2.84 2.26 -1.01
C ILE A 11 3.22 1.37 -2.21
N GLN A 12 4.51 1.23 -2.50
CA GLN A 12 5.01 0.40 -3.58
C GLN A 12 5.25 -1.04 -3.10
N GLY A 13 4.60 -2.03 -3.71
CA GLY A 13 4.60 -3.42 -3.25
C GLY A 13 5.52 -4.40 -3.99
N SER A 14 6.46 -3.94 -4.82
CA SER A 14 7.27 -4.80 -5.71
C SER A 14 8.77 -4.65 -5.47
N LEU A 15 9.43 -5.75 -5.11
CA LEU A 15 10.88 -5.74 -4.92
C LEU A 15 11.71 -5.72 -6.22
N ASN A 16 11.06 -5.77 -7.38
CA ASN A 16 11.78 -5.72 -8.65
C ASN A 16 12.41 -4.32 -8.85
N ARG A 17 13.73 -4.26 -9.12
CA ARG A 17 14.45 -3.00 -9.39
C ARG A 17 13.90 -2.26 -10.61
N HIS A 18 13.37 -2.98 -11.59
CA HIS A 18 12.73 -2.45 -12.80
C HIS A 18 11.20 -2.57 -12.76
N SER A 19 10.60 -2.39 -11.58
CA SER A 19 9.16 -2.56 -11.38
C SER A 19 8.32 -1.58 -12.20
N HIS A 20 7.50 -2.09 -13.13
CA HIS A 20 6.46 -1.29 -13.79
C HIS A 20 5.43 -0.75 -12.80
N THR A 21 5.16 -1.49 -11.71
CA THR A 21 4.30 -1.02 -10.61
C THR A 21 4.87 0.25 -9.97
N TYR A 22 6.20 0.30 -9.76
CA TYR A 22 6.85 1.52 -9.26
C TYR A 22 6.66 2.68 -10.23
N VAL A 23 6.94 2.48 -11.52
CA VAL A 23 6.82 3.53 -12.55
C VAL A 23 5.39 4.09 -12.60
N LEU A 24 4.40 3.21 -12.61
CA LEU A 24 2.99 3.60 -12.65
C LEU A 24 2.55 4.34 -11.37
N LEU A 25 2.90 3.80 -10.19
CA LEU A 25 2.59 4.46 -8.91
C LEU A 25 3.28 5.83 -8.80
N ARG A 26 4.50 5.95 -9.30
CA ARG A 26 5.26 7.20 -9.31
C ARG A 26 4.56 8.26 -10.16
N ALA A 27 4.09 7.90 -11.35
CA ALA A 27 3.32 8.80 -12.20
C ALA A 27 2.03 9.29 -11.51
N VAL A 28 1.33 8.40 -10.80
CA VAL A 28 0.15 8.77 -10.00
C VAL A 28 0.53 9.72 -8.87
N PHE A 29 1.60 9.41 -8.11
CA PHE A 29 2.08 10.26 -7.01
C PHE A 29 2.46 11.67 -7.50
N ASP A 30 3.10 11.78 -8.66
CA ASP A 30 3.53 13.05 -9.22
C ASP A 30 2.33 13.94 -9.60
N GLN A 31 1.22 13.34 -10.01
CA GLN A 31 -0.05 14.03 -10.33
C GLN A 31 -0.90 14.37 -9.09
N LEU A 32 -0.55 13.91 -7.89
CA LEU A 32 -1.26 14.30 -6.67
C LEU A 32 -0.95 15.77 -6.33
N GLU A 33 -2.00 16.58 -6.31
CA GLU A 33 -2.00 18.00 -5.97
C GLU A 33 -2.99 18.29 -4.84
N GLY A 34 -2.78 19.39 -4.10
CA GLY A 34 -3.69 19.82 -3.03
C GLY A 34 -3.70 18.95 -1.76
N VAL A 35 -2.79 17.97 -1.66
CA VAL A 35 -2.66 17.04 -0.53
C VAL A 35 -1.21 16.95 -0.05
N LYS A 36 -0.99 16.61 1.22
CA LYS A 36 0.33 16.17 1.70
C LYS A 36 0.54 14.76 1.15
N LYS A 37 1.68 14.49 0.51
CA LYS A 37 1.94 13.19 -0.12
C LYS A 37 3.18 12.51 0.47
N GLY A 38 3.03 11.25 0.84
CA GLY A 38 4.11 10.35 1.26
C GLY A 38 4.30 9.22 0.25
N PHE A 39 5.53 8.72 0.12
CA PHE A 39 5.85 7.58 -0.74
C PHE A 39 6.67 6.57 0.05
N LEU A 40 6.10 5.39 0.28
CA LEU A 40 6.73 4.29 0.98
C LEU A 40 7.09 3.20 -0.02
N ASP A 41 8.39 3.02 -0.26
CA ASP A 41 8.90 1.99 -1.15
C ASP A 41 9.35 0.77 -0.35
N LEU A 42 8.66 -0.36 -0.50
CA LEU A 42 8.99 -1.56 0.28
C LEU A 42 10.34 -2.18 -0.09
N ARG A 43 11.03 -1.69 -1.13
CA ARG A 43 12.44 -2.02 -1.41
C ARG A 43 13.40 -1.40 -0.40
N GLU A 44 13.02 -0.27 0.17
CA GLU A 44 13.80 0.49 1.15
C GLU A 44 13.43 0.15 2.59
N ILE A 45 12.55 -0.84 2.80
CA ILE A 45 12.15 -1.32 4.11
C ILE A 45 12.69 -2.74 4.30
N LYS A 46 13.60 -2.90 5.25
CA LYS A 46 14.03 -4.18 5.77
C LYS A 46 12.92 -4.81 6.59
N GLN A 47 12.04 -5.54 5.90
CA GLN A 47 10.93 -6.23 6.56
C GLN A 47 11.42 -7.43 7.37
N GLU A 48 10.89 -7.55 8.57
CA GLU A 48 10.83 -8.82 9.29
C GLU A 48 9.54 -9.55 8.91
N PHE A 49 9.53 -10.87 9.06
CA PHE A 49 8.33 -11.66 8.78
C PHE A 49 7.32 -11.55 9.92
N CYS A 50 6.05 -11.49 9.57
CA CYS A 50 4.96 -11.55 10.53
C CYS A 50 4.98 -12.89 11.25
N ASP A 51 5.17 -12.85 12.57
CA ASP A 51 5.14 -14.01 13.47
C ASP A 51 4.17 -13.80 14.65
N GLY A 52 3.34 -12.75 14.60
CA GLY A 52 2.32 -12.44 15.60
C GLY A 52 2.81 -11.68 16.83
N ARG A 53 4.09 -11.27 16.89
CA ARG A 53 4.57 -10.36 17.95
C ARG A 53 3.94 -8.97 17.83
N ASP A 54 3.99 -8.20 18.92
CA ASP A 54 3.49 -6.82 18.94
C ASP A 54 4.34 -5.89 18.05
N LEU A 55 3.71 -4.85 17.50
CA LEU A 55 4.34 -3.91 16.56
C LEU A 55 5.60 -3.23 17.13
N ASP A 56 5.66 -3.00 18.45
CA ASP A 56 6.80 -2.39 19.13
C ASP A 56 8.03 -3.31 19.24
N GLN A 57 7.88 -4.60 18.95
CA GLN A 57 8.95 -5.59 18.92
C GLN A 57 9.59 -5.75 17.53
N TYR A 58 9.07 -5.05 16.50
CA TYR A 58 9.69 -5.00 15.17
C TYR A 58 10.81 -3.93 15.12
N GLY A 59 11.65 -4.04 14.11
CA GLY A 59 12.74 -3.13 13.82
C GLY A 59 12.27 -1.73 13.44
N GLU A 60 13.19 -0.77 13.52
CA GLU A 60 12.91 0.65 13.34
C GLU A 60 12.30 0.99 11.97
N GLU A 61 12.67 0.28 10.91
CA GLU A 61 12.12 0.51 9.56
C GLU A 61 10.64 0.09 9.48
N MET A 62 10.25 -1.00 10.15
CA MET A 62 8.85 -1.42 10.24
C MET A 62 8.03 -0.48 11.12
N LYS A 63 8.59 -0.05 12.25
CA LYS A 63 7.97 0.97 13.11
C LYS A 63 7.79 2.30 12.40
N PHE A 64 8.79 2.72 11.62
CA PHE A 64 8.72 3.90 10.77
C PHE A 64 7.57 3.78 9.75
N ALA A 65 7.49 2.66 9.04
CA ALA A 65 6.43 2.43 8.07
C ALA A 65 5.02 2.42 8.73
N ALA A 66 4.89 1.79 9.90
CA ALA A 66 3.64 1.79 10.66
C ALA A 66 3.25 3.19 11.14
N LYS A 67 4.22 4.02 11.54
CA LYS A 67 3.99 5.42 11.86
C LYS A 67 3.51 6.21 10.64
N GLU A 68 4.14 6.03 9.49
CA GLU A 68 3.71 6.68 8.25
C GLU A 68 2.26 6.31 7.89
N ILE A 69 1.88 5.04 8.09
CA ILE A 69 0.50 4.57 7.91
C ILE A 69 -0.46 5.23 8.90
N ALA A 70 -0.12 5.24 10.18
CA ALA A 70 -0.96 5.80 11.23
C ALA A 70 -1.27 7.29 10.98
N GLU A 71 -0.27 8.05 10.55
CA GLU A 71 -0.37 9.47 10.24
C GLU A 71 -1.07 9.79 8.90
N SER A 72 -1.33 8.80 8.05
CA SER A 72 -1.92 9.02 6.73
C SER A 72 -3.43 8.85 6.73
N ASP A 73 -4.14 9.68 5.97
CA ASP A 73 -5.60 9.68 5.88
C ASP A 73 -6.11 8.78 4.75
N ALA A 74 -5.29 8.53 3.73
CA ALA A 74 -5.64 7.71 2.57
C ALA A 74 -4.43 6.98 1.99
N PHE A 75 -4.69 5.89 1.27
CA PHE A 75 -3.64 5.06 0.68
C PHE A 75 -3.79 4.87 -0.82
N ILE A 76 -2.67 4.80 -1.55
CA ILE A 76 -2.63 4.32 -2.92
C ILE A 76 -1.62 3.18 -3.01
N PHE A 77 -2.09 1.98 -3.26
CA PHE A 77 -1.25 0.80 -3.36
C PHE A 77 -0.78 0.58 -4.79
N GLY A 78 0.54 0.61 -5.00
CA GLY A 78 1.17 0.02 -6.17
C GLY A 78 1.29 -1.49 -5.96
N MET A 79 0.35 -2.25 -6.51
CA MET A 79 0.27 -3.69 -6.34
C MET A 79 0.84 -4.42 -7.58
N PRO A 80 2.00 -5.09 -7.50
CA PRO A 80 2.37 -6.03 -8.55
C PRO A 80 1.48 -7.27 -8.48
N VAL A 81 1.29 -7.95 -9.61
CA VAL A 81 0.61 -9.26 -9.62
C VAL A 81 1.63 -10.39 -9.66
N TYR A 82 1.71 -11.16 -8.58
CA TYR A 82 2.50 -12.40 -8.51
C TYR A 82 1.59 -13.57 -8.17
N CYS A 83 1.68 -14.66 -8.93
CA CYS A 83 0.80 -15.83 -8.77
C CYS A 83 -0.70 -15.47 -8.75
N TYR A 84 -1.12 -14.52 -9.60
CA TYR A 84 -2.50 -14.03 -9.68
C TYR A 84 -3.03 -13.36 -8.39
N SER A 85 -2.14 -12.83 -7.54
CA SER A 85 -2.53 -12.19 -6.27
C SER A 85 -1.55 -11.07 -5.88
N VAL A 86 -1.76 -10.53 -4.68
CA VAL A 86 -0.83 -9.63 -3.97
C VAL A 86 0.55 -10.26 -3.83
N SER A 87 1.61 -9.45 -3.92
CA SER A 87 2.96 -9.94 -3.63
C SER A 87 3.09 -10.39 -2.18
N GLY A 88 3.92 -11.42 -1.93
CA GLY A 88 4.22 -11.86 -0.57
C GLY A 88 4.80 -10.76 0.32
N VAL A 89 5.53 -9.81 -0.28
CA VAL A 89 6.13 -8.67 0.41
C VAL A 89 5.06 -7.66 0.84
N LEU A 90 4.09 -7.36 -0.03
CA LEU A 90 2.97 -6.50 0.34
C LEU A 90 2.07 -7.20 1.36
N LYS A 91 1.85 -8.52 1.22
CA LYS A 91 1.05 -9.29 2.17
C LYS A 91 1.69 -9.32 3.56
N ASN A 92 2.98 -9.63 3.66
CA ASN A 92 3.71 -9.61 4.92
C ASN A 92 3.69 -8.23 5.58
N PHE A 93 3.86 -7.17 4.79
CA PHE A 93 3.75 -5.80 5.26
C PHE A 93 2.37 -5.50 5.85
N LEU A 94 1.29 -5.90 5.17
CA LEU A 94 -0.09 -5.71 5.65
C LEU A 94 -0.38 -6.54 6.90
N ASP A 95 0.14 -7.77 6.99
CA ASP A 95 -0.03 -8.62 8.18
C ASP A 95 0.52 -7.99 9.46
N ILE A 96 1.47 -7.06 9.34
CA ILE A 96 2.09 -6.36 10.47
C ILE A 96 1.44 -4.99 10.72
N THR A 97 1.01 -4.30 9.66
CA THR A 97 0.72 -2.85 9.72
C THR A 97 -0.71 -2.45 9.38
N CYS A 98 -1.56 -3.39 8.93
CA CYS A 98 -2.89 -3.06 8.42
C CYS A 98 -3.78 -2.35 9.45
N SER A 99 -3.63 -2.62 10.75
CA SER A 99 -4.44 -1.99 11.81
C SER A 99 -4.40 -0.45 11.79
N GLY A 100 -3.32 0.17 11.28
CA GLY A 100 -3.22 1.62 11.10
C GLY A 100 -4.08 2.20 9.95
N MET A 101 -4.74 1.33 9.18
CA MET A 101 -5.55 1.65 8.00
C MET A 101 -7.07 1.61 8.25
N GLU A 102 -7.47 1.43 9.51
CA GLU A 102 -8.86 1.26 9.94
C GLU A 102 -9.80 2.40 9.47
N ASN A 103 -10.87 2.05 8.75
CA ASN A 103 -11.86 2.95 8.15
C ASN A 103 -11.28 4.03 7.23
N LYS A 104 -10.08 3.81 6.65
CA LYS A 104 -9.45 4.77 5.74
C LYS A 104 -9.69 4.41 4.28
N PRO A 105 -9.85 5.40 3.39
CA PRO A 105 -9.97 5.17 1.97
C PRO A 105 -8.67 4.66 1.33
N PHE A 106 -8.81 3.82 0.31
CA PHE A 106 -7.67 3.32 -0.46
C PHE A 106 -7.97 3.18 -1.95
N ALA A 107 -6.94 3.36 -2.78
CA ALA A 107 -6.96 3.09 -4.20
C ALA A 107 -5.89 2.04 -4.57
N ILE A 108 -6.09 1.35 -5.69
CA ILE A 108 -5.15 0.35 -6.21
C ILE A 108 -4.71 0.75 -7.61
N VAL A 109 -3.40 0.70 -7.80
CA VAL A 109 -2.70 0.87 -9.06
C VAL A 109 -1.90 -0.40 -9.27
N SER A 110 -2.21 -1.16 -10.30
CA SER A 110 -1.63 -2.47 -10.56
C SER A 110 -0.85 -2.46 -11.85
N ALA A 111 0.24 -3.21 -11.90
CA ALA A 111 0.92 -3.53 -13.16
C ALA A 111 1.14 -5.03 -13.20
N ALA A 112 0.59 -5.70 -14.20
CA ALA A 112 0.70 -7.14 -14.38
C ALA A 112 1.39 -7.50 -15.70
N GLY A 113 1.82 -8.76 -15.80
CA GLY A 113 2.46 -9.29 -17.02
C GLY A 113 1.48 -9.58 -18.17
N GLY A 114 0.17 -9.54 -17.95
CA GLY A 114 -0.83 -9.80 -18.99
C GLY A 114 -2.21 -9.22 -18.68
N GLU A 115 -3.02 -9.03 -19.72
CA GLU A 115 -4.33 -8.37 -19.65
C GLU A 115 -5.35 -9.12 -18.77
N ARG A 116 -5.19 -10.44 -18.61
CA ARG A 116 -6.14 -11.30 -17.88
C ARG A 116 -6.01 -11.23 -16.36
N SER A 117 -5.05 -10.49 -15.81
CA SER A 117 -4.82 -10.46 -14.35
C SER A 117 -5.49 -9.29 -13.63
N TYR A 118 -6.40 -8.55 -14.30
CA TYR A 118 -7.10 -7.41 -13.70
C TYR A 118 -7.90 -7.79 -12.44
N LEU A 119 -8.43 -9.01 -12.36
CA LEU A 119 -9.15 -9.48 -11.17
C LEU A 119 -8.23 -9.79 -9.98
N ALA A 120 -6.90 -9.85 -10.15
CA ALA A 120 -5.97 -10.11 -9.05
C ALA A 120 -6.03 -9.01 -7.97
N THR A 121 -6.49 -7.80 -8.30
CA THR A 121 -6.65 -6.70 -7.34
C THR A 121 -7.79 -6.95 -6.36
N ALA A 122 -8.71 -7.87 -6.66
CA ALA A 122 -9.80 -8.25 -5.77
C ALA A 122 -9.28 -8.82 -4.44
N ASP A 123 -8.11 -9.48 -4.43
CA ASP A 123 -7.53 -10.02 -3.20
C ASP A 123 -7.09 -8.91 -2.24
N LEU A 124 -6.46 -7.85 -2.74
CA LEU A 124 -6.10 -6.69 -1.93
C LEU A 124 -7.34 -5.95 -1.44
N GLN A 125 -8.35 -5.77 -2.31
CA GLN A 125 -9.64 -5.19 -1.91
C GLN A 125 -10.28 -6.01 -0.79
N LYS A 126 -10.30 -7.34 -0.92
CA LYS A 126 -10.84 -8.25 0.09
C LYS A 126 -10.11 -8.08 1.42
N ILE A 127 -8.77 -8.10 1.42
CA ILE A 127 -7.97 -7.91 2.64
C ILE A 127 -8.36 -6.60 3.32
N LEU A 128 -8.30 -5.47 2.60
CA LEU A 128 -8.49 -4.15 3.21
C LEU A 128 -9.95 -3.89 3.61
N CYS A 129 -10.93 -4.32 2.81
CA CYS A 129 -12.34 -4.12 3.12
C CYS A 129 -12.78 -4.93 4.34
N TYR A 130 -12.31 -6.17 4.50
CA TYR A 130 -12.75 -7.04 5.59
C TYR A 130 -11.90 -6.90 6.86
N GLU A 131 -10.59 -6.69 6.74
CA GLU A 131 -9.71 -6.59 7.90
C GLU A 131 -9.85 -5.24 8.59
N VAL A 132 -9.87 -4.15 7.81
CA VAL A 132 -9.72 -2.79 8.34
C VAL A 132 -10.91 -1.88 7.99
N ARG A 133 -12.01 -2.46 7.48
CA ARG A 133 -13.18 -1.70 6.99
C ARG A 133 -12.79 -0.61 6.00
N GLY A 134 -11.72 -0.84 5.23
CA GLY A 134 -11.18 0.13 4.29
C GLY A 134 -12.21 0.50 3.22
N HIS A 135 -12.14 1.74 2.72
CA HIS A 135 -13.08 2.25 1.71
C HIS A 135 -12.43 2.26 0.32
N PRO A 136 -12.70 1.27 -0.54
CA PRO A 136 -12.06 1.20 -1.85
C PRO A 136 -12.58 2.31 -2.77
N PHE A 137 -11.67 2.94 -3.51
CA PHE A 137 -12.04 3.73 -4.67
C PHE A 137 -12.61 2.80 -5.76
N PRO A 138 -13.72 3.16 -6.44
CA PRO A 138 -14.41 2.25 -7.37
C PRO A 138 -13.55 1.81 -8.57
N ARG A 139 -12.62 2.66 -8.99
CA ARG A 139 -11.77 2.43 -10.16
C ARG A 139 -10.38 1.98 -9.74
N VAL A 140 -9.96 0.85 -10.27
CA VAL A 140 -8.57 0.39 -10.25
C VAL A 140 -7.87 0.88 -11.52
N VAL A 141 -6.62 1.33 -11.39
CA VAL A 141 -5.74 1.60 -12.53
C VAL A 141 -4.90 0.36 -12.77
N TYR A 142 -4.82 -0.11 -14.02
CA TYR A 142 -4.14 -1.34 -14.42
C TYR A 142 -3.26 -1.08 -15.64
#